data_AF-A0A2V7PDK9-F1
#
_entry.id   AF-A0A2V7PDK9-F1
#
_cell.length_a   1.000
_cell.length_b   1.000
_cell.length_c   1.000
_cell.angle_alpha   90.00
_cell.angle_beta   90.00
_cell.angle_gamma   90.00
#
_symmetry.space_group_name_H-M   'P 1'
#
loop_
_entity.id
_entity.type
_entity.pdbx_description
1 polymer ?
#
loop_
_entity_poly.entity_id
_entity_poly.type
_entity_poly.pdbx_seq_one_letter_code
_entity_poly.pdbx_strand_id
1 'polypeptide(L)'
;MHDQFPWSANARKLRNWFTAYLLTLSAGLYLAINSDFNNPVGLILIFGSLIPYITCVVFAYRVQRALNEAKLYRGGAWQIIAGALLLNPFLLGFLIPASVLWTARRIDRRIREGKLEY
;
A
#
# COMPACT_ATOMS: atom_id res chain seq x y z
N MET A 1 -25.65 10.74 -1.25
CA MET A 1 -25.03 9.56 -0.58
C MET A 1 -25.07 8.38 -1.55
N HIS A 2 -24.20 8.31 -2.57
CA HIS A 2 -24.27 7.25 -3.58
C HIS A 2 -22.86 6.68 -3.88
N ASP A 3 -22.79 5.35 -3.86
CA ASP A 3 -21.76 4.47 -4.42
C ASP A 3 -20.33 4.57 -3.87
N GLN A 4 -20.15 4.15 -2.61
CA GLN A 4 -18.84 3.69 -2.16
C GLN A 4 -18.65 2.25 -2.61
N PHE A 5 -17.87 2.06 -3.68
CA PHE A 5 -17.41 0.73 -4.09
C PHE A 5 -16.87 -0.06 -2.89
N PRO A 6 -17.06 -1.39 -2.82
CA PRO A 6 -16.70 -2.18 -1.64
C PRO A 6 -15.20 -2.12 -1.29
N TRP A 7 -14.33 -1.86 -2.27
CA TRP A 7 -12.90 -1.65 -2.05
C TRP A 7 -12.52 -0.24 -1.60
N SER A 8 -13.40 0.77 -1.73
CA SER A 8 -13.08 2.18 -1.47
C SER A 8 -12.77 2.50 0.01
N ALA A 9 -13.40 1.79 0.94
CA ALA A 9 -13.12 1.92 2.37
C ALA A 9 -11.72 1.38 2.71
N ASN A 10 -11.36 0.22 2.15
CA ASN A 10 -10.03 -0.37 2.32
C ASN A 10 -8.96 0.45 1.60
N ALA A 11 -9.25 1.04 0.43
CA ALA A 11 -8.34 1.92 -0.28
C ALA A 11 -8.04 3.22 0.52
N ARG A 12 -9.02 3.77 1.24
CA ARG A 12 -8.78 4.90 2.15
C ARG A 12 -7.91 4.52 3.33
N LYS A 13 -8.17 3.37 3.96
CA LYS A 13 -7.31 2.86 5.05
C LYS A 13 -5.89 2.60 4.54
N LEU A 14 -5.75 1.97 3.38
CA LEU A 14 -4.47 1.74 2.71
C LEU A 14 -3.71 3.05 2.50
N ARG A 15 -4.37 4.10 2.01
CA ARG A 15 -3.74 5.41 1.81
C ARG A 15 -3.22 6.00 3.11
N ASN A 16 -4.03 5.99 4.17
CA ASN A 16 -3.64 6.58 5.45
C ASN A 16 -2.45 5.82 6.08
N TRP A 17 -2.50 4.49 6.06
CA TRP A 17 -1.38 3.66 6.53
C TRP A 17 -0.14 3.79 5.65
N PHE A 18 -0.32 3.99 4.35
CA PHE A 18 0.80 4.21 3.43
C PHE A 18 1.49 5.54 3.71
N THR A 19 0.72 6.61 3.99
CA THR A 19 1.28 7.88 4.45
C THR A 19 2.04 7.70 5.77
N ALA A 20 1.45 6.98 6.74
CA ALA A 20 2.13 6.72 8.01
C ALA A 20 3.45 5.99 7.78
N TYR A 21 3.46 4.91 6.99
CA TYR A 21 4.66 4.16 6.61
C TYR A 21 5.73 5.05 5.98
N LEU A 22 5.36 5.87 4.98
CA LEU A 22 6.31 6.77 4.32
C LEU A 22 6.90 7.78 5.31
N LEU A 23 6.09 8.32 6.23
CA LEU A 23 6.57 9.25 7.26
C LEU A 23 7.54 8.56 8.23
N THR A 24 7.19 7.37 8.74
CA THR A 24 8.06 6.65 9.69
C THR A 24 9.37 6.21 9.04
N LEU A 25 9.31 5.68 7.81
CA LEU A 25 10.49 5.25 7.06
C LEU A 25 11.38 6.45 6.71
N SER A 26 10.80 7.54 6.22
CA SER A 26 11.57 8.74 5.86
C SER A 26 12.23 9.39 7.08
N ALA A 27 11.52 9.44 8.22
CA ALA A 27 12.09 9.94 9.48
C ALA A 27 13.22 9.05 9.99
N GLY A 28 13.06 7.72 9.93
CA GLY A 28 14.08 6.76 10.30
C GLY A 28 15.33 6.85 9.41
N LEU A 29 15.15 6.91 8.08
CA LEU A 29 16.24 7.10 7.13
C LEU A 29 16.94 8.45 7.31
N TYR A 30 16.19 9.54 7.49
CA TYR A 30 16.75 10.85 7.74
C TYR A 30 17.65 10.86 8.98
N LEU A 31 17.19 10.24 10.07
CA LEU A 31 17.98 10.14 11.30
C LEU A 31 19.18 9.22 11.14
N ALA A 32 19.05 8.11 10.42
CA ALA A 32 20.15 7.19 10.15
C ALA A 32 21.25 7.79 9.25
N ILE A 33 20.87 8.66 8.30
CA ILE A 33 21.81 9.33 7.39
C ILE A 33 22.50 10.53 8.05
N ASN A 34 21.77 11.31 8.84
CA ASN A 34 22.29 12.53 9.49
C ASN A 34 22.95 12.26 10.86
N SER A 35 22.85 11.03 11.36
CA SER A 35 23.55 10.57 12.55
C SER A 35 24.56 9.50 12.16
N ASP A 36 25.37 9.06 13.12
CA ASP A 36 26.07 7.79 12.98
C ASP A 36 25.05 6.67 12.69
N PHE A 37 25.36 5.74 11.78
CA PHE A 37 24.45 4.66 11.34
C PHE A 37 23.95 3.77 12.50
N ASN A 38 24.61 3.86 13.66
CA ASN A 38 24.26 3.21 14.91
C ASN A 38 23.31 4.01 15.81
N ASN A 39 22.70 5.10 15.32
CA ASN A 39 21.75 5.87 16.12
C ASN A 39 20.53 4.99 16.48
N PRO A 40 20.33 4.68 17.77
CA PRO A 40 19.28 3.75 18.21
C PRO A 40 17.88 4.25 17.86
N VAL A 41 17.66 5.56 17.84
CA VAL A 41 16.36 6.17 17.50
C VAL A 41 16.04 5.96 16.02
N GLY A 42 17.03 6.14 15.14
CA GLY A 42 16.89 5.90 13.71
C GLY A 42 16.57 4.44 13.41
N LEU A 43 17.29 3.52 14.05
CA LEU A 43 17.04 2.08 13.92
C LEU A 43 15.65 1.69 14.40
N ILE A 44 15.21 2.16 15.57
CA ILE A 44 13.86 1.89 16.10
C ILE A 44 12.78 2.37 15.12
N LEU A 45 12.95 3.54 14.49
CA LEU A 45 11.99 4.06 13.52
C LEU A 45 11.97 3.25 12.21
N ILE A 46 13.13 2.82 11.73
CA ILE A 46 13.25 1.96 10.54
C ILE A 46 12.58 0.60 10.80
N PHE A 47 12.91 -0.09 11.89
CA PHE A 47 12.26 -1.36 12.24
C PHE A 47 10.79 -1.16 12.60
N GLY A 48 10.45 -0.08 13.29
CA GLY A 48 9.08 0.30 13.62
C GLY A 48 8.21 0.53 12.37
N SER A 49 8.81 0.99 11.26
CA SER A 49 8.12 1.16 9.98
C SER A 49 7.60 -0.15 9.37
N LEU A 50 8.07 -1.31 9.85
CA LEU A 50 7.52 -2.61 9.44
C LEU A 50 6.05 -2.77 9.84
N ILE A 51 5.61 -2.20 10.97
CA ILE A 51 4.22 -2.28 11.42
C ILE A 51 3.25 -1.60 10.44
N PRO A 52 3.44 -0.31 10.09
CA PRO A 52 2.60 0.33 9.09
C PRO A 52 2.80 -0.30 7.69
N TYR A 53 3.97 -0.83 7.37
CA TYR A 53 4.20 -1.56 6.12
C TYR A 53 3.35 -2.84 6.00
N ILE A 54 3.39 -3.73 7.00
CA ILE A 54 2.57 -4.95 7.04
C ILE A 54 1.09 -4.59 6.93
N THR A 55 0.68 -3.54 7.64
CA THR A 55 -0.70 -3.04 7.58
C THR A 55 -1.08 -2.58 6.17
N CYS A 56 -0.18 -1.89 5.46
CA CYS A 56 -0.36 -1.55 4.05
C CYS A 56 -0.52 -2.80 3.17
N VAL A 57 0.33 -3.82 3.35
CA VAL A 57 0.24 -5.07 2.59
C VAL A 57 -1.11 -5.75 2.81
N VAL A 58 -1.61 -5.79 4.05
CA VAL A 58 -2.92 -6.37 4.37
C VAL A 58 -4.07 -5.61 3.68
N PHE A 59 -4.08 -4.27 3.74
CA PHE A 59 -5.13 -3.50 3.07
C PHE A 59 -5.01 -3.54 1.55
N ALA A 60 -3.79 -3.55 1.00
CA ALA A 60 -3.54 -3.74 -0.42
C ALA A 60 -4.10 -5.08 -0.90
N TYR A 61 -3.86 -6.16 -0.14
CA TYR A 61 -4.41 -7.47 -0.42
C TYR A 61 -5.95 -7.45 -0.41
N ARG A 62 -6.57 -6.81 0.60
CA ARG A 62 -8.04 -6.69 0.69
C ARG A 62 -8.64 -5.91 -0.48
N VAL A 63 -8.00 -4.83 -0.91
CA VAL A 63 -8.43 -4.04 -2.07
C VAL A 63 -8.33 -4.88 -3.34
N GLN A 64 -7.20 -5.54 -3.57
CA GLN A 64 -7.01 -6.34 -4.79
C GLN A 64 -7.91 -7.57 -4.81
N ARG A 65 -8.16 -8.20 -3.65
CA ARG A 65 -9.13 -9.29 -3.52
C ARG A 65 -10.53 -8.83 -3.91
N ALA A 66 -11.00 -7.70 -3.39
CA ALA A 66 -12.30 -7.15 -3.74
C ALA A 66 -12.42 -6.80 -5.24
N LEU A 67 -11.35 -6.28 -5.85
CA LEU A 67 -11.29 -6.01 -7.30
C LEU A 67 -11.28 -7.29 -8.15
N ASN A 68 -10.64 -8.36 -7.67
CA ASN A 68 -10.61 -9.66 -8.34
C ASN A 68 -11.96 -10.39 -8.22
N GLU A 69 -12.60 -10.36 -7.04
CA GLU A 69 -13.95 -10.90 -6.83
C GLU A 69 -14.98 -10.20 -7.72
N ALA A 70 -14.81 -8.89 -7.96
CA ALA A 70 -15.57 -8.10 -8.92
C ALA A 70 -15.23 -8.39 -10.40
N LYS A 71 -14.29 -9.29 -10.70
CA LYS A 71 -13.75 -9.57 -12.05
C LYS A 71 -13.15 -8.34 -12.78
N LEU A 72 -12.90 -7.24 -12.06
CA LEU A 72 -12.32 -6.01 -12.60
C LEU A 72 -10.79 -6.08 -12.71
N TYR A 73 -10.17 -7.06 -12.07
CA TYR A 73 -8.72 -7.23 -12.07
C TYR A 73 -8.34 -8.71 -12.19
N ARG A 74 -7.56 -9.07 -13.22
CA ARG A 74 -7.12 -10.47 -13.48
C ARG A 74 -6.02 -10.97 -12.53
N GLY A 75 -5.26 -10.07 -11.92
CA GLY A 75 -4.11 -10.44 -11.07
C GLY A 75 -4.56 -10.94 -9.70
N GLY A 76 -4.19 -12.17 -9.34
CA GLY A 76 -4.54 -12.75 -8.05
C GLY A 76 -4.00 -11.92 -6.88
N ALA A 77 -4.82 -11.74 -5.84
CA ALA A 77 -4.45 -10.95 -4.66
C ALA A 77 -3.17 -11.45 -3.96
N TRP A 78 -2.81 -12.74 -4.14
CA TRP A 78 -1.56 -13.32 -3.65
C TRP A 78 -0.30 -12.62 -4.19
N GLN A 79 -0.39 -11.97 -5.37
CA GLN A 79 0.71 -11.21 -5.96
C GLN A 79 1.17 -10.06 -5.06
N ILE A 80 0.28 -9.54 -4.21
CA ILE A 80 0.62 -8.51 -3.21
C ILE A 80 1.54 -9.07 -2.14
N ILE A 81 1.30 -10.30 -1.69
CA ILE A 81 2.13 -10.96 -0.67
C ILE A 81 3.49 -11.33 -1.28
N ALA A 82 3.48 -11.94 -2.47
CA ALA A 82 4.71 -12.28 -3.18
C ALA A 82 5.55 -11.03 -3.50
N GLY A 83 4.92 -9.98 -4.02
CA GLY A 83 5.56 -8.70 -4.30
C GLY A 83 6.08 -8.01 -3.05
N ALA A 84 5.33 -8.06 -1.94
CA ALA A 84 5.79 -7.52 -0.66
C ALA A 84 7.03 -8.25 -0.14
N LEU A 85 7.09 -9.58 -0.24
CA LEU A 85 8.26 -10.36 0.18
C LEU A 85 9.47 -10.14 -0.72
N LEU A 86 9.26 -10.02 -2.03
CA LEU A 86 10.34 -9.80 -2.99
C LEU A 86 10.91 -8.37 -2.97
N LEU A 87 10.05 -7.37 -2.76
CA LEU A 87 10.45 -5.95 -2.82
C LEU A 87 10.87 -5.35 -1.47
N ASN A 88 10.48 -5.98 -0.34
CA ASN A 88 10.87 -5.50 1.00
C ASN A 88 12.40 -5.46 1.23
N PRO A 89 13.20 -6.47 0.83
CA PRO A 89 14.67 -6.44 1.01
C PRO A 89 15.35 -5.26 0.33
N PHE A 90 14.74 -4.72 -0.73
CA PHE A 90 15.30 -3.63 -1.53
C PHE A 90 14.76 -2.24 -1.13
N LEU A 91 14.04 -2.12 0.00
CA LEU A 91 13.30 -0.91 0.37
C LEU A 91 12.27 -0.46 -0.70
N LEU A 92 11.93 -1.33 -1.64
CA LEU A 92 10.96 -1.09 -2.73
C LEU A 92 9.54 -1.52 -2.35
N GLY A 93 9.34 -1.99 -1.10
CA GLY A 93 8.05 -2.42 -0.59
C GLY A 93 6.94 -1.37 -0.76
N PHE A 94 7.28 -0.08 -0.76
CA PHE A 94 6.33 1.03 -0.99
C PHE A 94 5.63 0.97 -2.36
N LEU A 95 6.21 0.31 -3.36
CA LEU A 95 5.63 0.18 -4.69
C LEU A 95 4.34 -0.64 -4.68
N ILE A 96 4.22 -1.60 -3.76
CA ILE A 96 3.06 -2.47 -3.64
C ILE A 96 1.79 -1.67 -3.29
N PRO A 97 1.70 -0.98 -2.13
CA PRO A 97 0.53 -0.17 -1.80
C PRO A 97 0.29 0.97 -2.81
N ALA A 98 1.34 1.56 -3.38
CA ALA A 98 1.22 2.59 -4.41
C ALA A 98 0.52 2.06 -5.68
N SER A 99 0.93 0.88 -6.18
CA SER A 99 0.34 0.27 -7.37
C SER A 99 -1.12 -0.10 -7.19
N VAL A 100 -1.50 -0.58 -6.00
CA VAL A 100 -2.89 -0.93 -5.66
C VAL A 100 -3.77 0.32 -5.55
N LEU A 101 -3.28 1.39 -4.90
CA LEU A 101 -4.01 2.65 -4.83
C LEU A 101 -4.22 3.26 -6.22
N TRP A 102 -3.21 3.18 -7.09
CA TRP A 102 -3.35 3.63 -8.47
C TRP A 102 -4.39 2.79 -9.22
N THR A 103 -4.27 1.47 -9.16
CA THR A 103 -5.19 0.54 -9.84
C THR A 103 -6.63 0.79 -9.40
N ALA A 104 -6.88 0.89 -8.09
CA ALA A 104 -8.20 1.20 -7.55
C ALA A 104 -8.75 2.53 -8.08
N ARG A 105 -7.95 3.61 -8.07
CA ARG A 105 -8.37 4.91 -8.63
C ARG A 105 -8.65 4.86 -10.12
N ARG A 106 -7.85 4.11 -10.88
CA ARG A 106 -7.99 3.97 -12.33
C ARG A 106 -9.29 3.23 -12.67
N ILE A 107 -9.60 2.17 -11.92
CA ILE A 107 -10.83 1.40 -12.07
C ILE A 107 -12.04 2.25 -11.70
N ASP A 108 -12.03 2.91 -10.53
CA ASP A 108 -13.11 3.81 -10.10
C ASP A 108 -13.41 4.90 -11.15
N ARG A 109 -12.35 5.50 -11.70
CA ARG A 109 -12.47 6.52 -12.74
C ARG A 109 -13.11 5.95 -14.02
N ARG A 110 -12.72 4.75 -14.44
CA ARG A 110 -13.27 4.10 -15.64
C ARG A 110 -14.73 3.69 -15.50
N ILE A 111 -15.15 3.25 -14.31
CA ILE A 111 -16.54 2.95 -14.01
C ILE A 111 -17.37 4.24 -14.08
N ARG A 112 -16.90 5.33 -13.46
CA ARG A 112 -17.57 6.64 -13.51
C ARG A 112 -17.65 7.24 -14.92
N GLU A 113 -16.67 6.97 -15.76
CA GLU A 113 -16.67 7.38 -17.17
C GLU A 113 -17.54 6.46 -18.07
N GLY A 114 -18.22 5.45 -17.51
CA GLY A 114 -19.03 4.49 -18.27
C GLY A 114 -18.23 3.54 -19.17
N LYS A 115 -16.91 3.49 -19.00
CA LYS A 115 -15.97 2.67 -19.81
C LYS A 115 -15.79 1.25 -19.28
N LEU A 116 -16.30 0.97 -18.08
CA LEU A 116 -16.31 -0.34 -17.44
C LEU A 116 -17.69 -0.55 -16.84
N GLU A 117 -18.35 -1.62 -17.24
CA GLU A 117 -19.56 -2.11 -16.59
C GLU A 117 -19.16 -2.87 -15.32
N TYR A 118 -19.77 -2.49 -14.20
CA TYR A 118 -19.55 -3.05 -12.87
C TYR A 118 -20.89 -3.41 -12.24
#